data_AF-A0A1E4NA77-F1
#
_entry.id   AF-A0A1E4NA77-F1
#
_cell.length_a   1.000
_cell.length_b   1.000
_cell.length_c   1.000
_cell.angle_alpha   90.00
_cell.angle_beta   90.00
_cell.angle_gamma   90.00
#
_symmetry.space_group_name_H-M   'P 1'
#
loop_
_entity.id
_entity.type
_entity.pdbx_description
1 polymer ?
#
loop_
_entity_poly.entity_id
_entity_poly.type
_entity_poly.pdbx_seq_one_letter_code
_entity_poly.pdbx_strand_id
1 'polypeptide(L)'
;MSDLNDPRVFFAAERTLMAWNRTGLTLMAFGFVLERFGLFLHMLRQSPGHAGRDLSFWIGVAFIALALVVMSFSIVQFRRVLRTLKPVEIPARYCTWAGMAMNLSVVTLGLALLAYLFSEL
;
A
#
# COMPACT_ATOMS: atom_id res chain seq x y z
N MET A 1 -2.15 8.50 36.65
CA MET A 1 -2.84 8.35 35.36
C MET A 1 -2.25 9.40 34.44
N SER A 2 -1.48 9.03 33.43
CA SER A 2 -0.86 9.99 32.51
C SER A 2 -1.97 10.68 31.72
N ASP A 3 -2.10 11.99 31.85
CA ASP A 3 -3.02 12.80 31.05
C ASP A 3 -2.63 12.72 29.57
N LEU A 4 -3.23 11.76 28.86
CA LEU A 4 -3.19 11.59 27.41
C LEU A 4 -4.09 12.67 26.79
N ASN A 5 -3.64 13.92 26.86
CA ASN A 5 -4.15 15.05 26.08
C ASN A 5 -2.96 15.73 25.39
N ASP A 6 -2.07 14.92 24.81
CA ASP A 6 -0.85 15.42 24.16
C ASP A 6 -1.00 15.33 22.63
N PRO A 7 -0.98 16.47 21.90
CA PRO A 7 -1.04 16.47 20.43
C PRO A 7 0.09 15.67 19.75
N ARG A 8 1.16 15.31 20.48
CA ARG A 8 2.21 14.41 19.98
C ARG A 8 1.69 13.02 19.64
N VAL A 9 0.63 12.53 20.29
CA VAL A 9 0.04 11.21 20.01
C VAL A 9 -0.53 11.18 18.58
N PHE A 10 -1.20 12.25 18.17
CA PHE A 10 -1.70 12.40 16.80
C PHE A 10 -0.55 12.39 15.77
N PHE A 11 0.50 13.18 15.99
CA PHE A 11 1.67 13.21 15.09
C PHE A 11 2.45 11.88 15.07
N ALA A 12 2.43 11.11 16.15
CA ALA A 12 2.98 9.75 16.15
C ALA A 12 2.14 8.81 15.28
N ALA A 13 0.81 8.88 15.37
CA ALA A 13 -0.10 8.11 14.53
C ALA A 13 0.11 8.44 13.04
N GLU A 14 0.23 9.72 12.69
CA GLU A 14 0.49 10.15 11.31
C GLU A 14 1.82 9.62 10.77
N ARG A 15 2.90 9.66 11.57
CA ARG A 15 4.20 9.08 11.16
C ARG A 15 4.10 7.58 10.89
N THR A 16 3.34 6.85 11.70
CA THR A 16 3.12 5.42 11.44
C THR A 16 2.32 5.21 10.15
N LEU A 17 1.30 6.02 9.86
CA LEU A 17 0.56 6.00 8.59
C LEU A 17 1.48 6.21 7.39
N MET A 18 2.39 7.20 7.45
CA MET A 18 3.36 7.47 6.39
C MET A 18 4.39 6.35 6.23
N ALA A 19 4.81 5.73 7.35
CA ALA A 19 5.70 4.56 7.30
C ALA A 19 5.03 3.38 6.58
N TRP A 20 3.77 3.10 6.89
CA TRP A 20 2.98 2.08 6.20
C TRP A 20 2.79 2.40 4.70
N ASN A 21 2.56 3.66 4.34
CA ASN A 21 2.45 4.08 2.94
C ASN A 21 3.75 3.77 2.18
N ARG A 22 4.90 4.12 2.75
CA ARG A 22 6.21 3.82 2.16
C ARG A 22 6.41 2.32 1.97
N THR A 23 6.09 1.50 2.99
CA THR A 23 6.19 0.05 2.88
C THR A 23 5.26 -0.49 1.79
N GLY A 24 4.01 -0.03 1.72
CA GLY A 24 3.07 -0.40 0.66
C GLY A 24 3.59 -0.06 -0.74
N LEU A 25 4.07 1.16 -0.95
CA LEU A 25 4.65 1.60 -2.23
C LEU A 25 5.87 0.76 -2.62
N THR A 26 6.77 0.43 -1.68
CA THR A 26 7.93 -0.42 -1.98
C THR A 26 7.52 -1.83 -2.38
N LEU A 27 6.50 -2.42 -1.74
CA LEU A 27 5.96 -3.73 -2.10
C LEU A 27 5.32 -3.70 -3.51
N MET A 28 4.58 -2.64 -3.82
CA MET A 28 3.98 -2.42 -5.13
C MET A 28 5.04 -2.31 -6.23
N ALA A 29 6.07 -1.48 -6.01
CA ALA A 29 7.16 -1.30 -6.95
C ALA A 29 7.92 -2.61 -7.18
N PHE A 30 8.18 -3.37 -6.11
CA PHE A 30 8.82 -4.68 -6.22
C PHE A 30 7.97 -5.69 -6.99
N GLY A 31 6.65 -5.71 -6.75
CA GLY A 31 5.72 -6.56 -7.50
C GLY A 31 5.73 -6.25 -9.00
N PHE A 32 5.73 -4.96 -9.38
CA PHE A 32 5.87 -4.55 -10.78
C PHE A 32 7.21 -4.96 -11.39
N VAL A 33 8.32 -4.78 -10.66
CA VAL A 33 9.65 -5.19 -11.13
C VAL A 33 9.69 -6.70 -11.37
N LEU A 34 9.13 -7.51 -10.47
CA LEU A 34 9.09 -8.97 -10.63
C LEU A 34 8.27 -9.41 -11.84
N GLU A 35 7.12 -8.79 -12.08
CA GLU A 35 6.29 -9.04 -13.27
C GLU A 35 7.08 -8.76 -14.55
N ARG A 36 7.73 -7.59 -14.63
CA ARG A 36 8.58 -7.22 -15.79
C ARG A 36 9.83 -8.07 -15.94
N PHE A 37 10.42 -8.52 -14.83
CA PHE A 37 11.57 -9.43 -14.87
C PHE A 37 11.19 -10.78 -15.49
N GLY A 38 9.96 -11.25 -15.25
CA GLY A 38 9.41 -12.45 -15.90
C GLY A 38 9.34 -12.31 -17.44
N LEU A 39 8.86 -11.16 -17.92
CA LEU A 39 8.84 -10.85 -19.37
C LEU A 39 10.26 -10.79 -19.96
N PHE A 40 11.20 -10.19 -19.23
CA PHE A 40 12.59 -10.11 -19.65
C PHE A 40 13.23 -11.51 -19.79
N LEU A 41 13.02 -12.39 -18.82
CA LEU A 41 13.50 -13.78 -18.87
C LEU A 41 12.85 -14.58 -20.01
N HIS A 42 11.58 -14.30 -20.32
CA HIS A 42 10.90 -14.92 -21.46
C HIS A 42 11.54 -14.50 -22.79
N MET A 43 11.85 -13.21 -22.97
CA MET A 43 12.53 -12.73 -24.19
C MET A 43 13.93 -13.32 -24.37
N LEU A 44 14.65 -13.60 -23.27
CA LEU A 44 15.97 -14.24 -23.31
C LEU A 44 15.92 -15.74 -23.60
N ARG A 45 14.79 -16.42 -23.31
CA ARG A 45 14.63 -17.84 -23.54
C ARG A 45 14.18 -18.09 -24.99
N GLN A 46 15.09 -18.60 -25.81
CA GLN A 46 14.83 -19.00 -27.21
C GLN A 46 13.92 -20.24 -27.36
N SER A 47 13.47 -20.85 -26.26
CA SER A 47 12.66 -22.08 -26.28
C SER A 47 11.29 -21.83 -25.62
N PRO A 48 10.17 -22.21 -26.26
CA PRO A 48 8.81 -21.86 -25.84
C PRO A 48 8.32 -22.73 -24.67
N GLY A 49 9.03 -22.69 -23.55
CA GLY A 49 8.55 -23.24 -22.28
C GLY A 49 7.65 -22.23 -21.57
N HIS A 50 6.33 -22.42 -21.65
CA HIS A 50 5.32 -21.50 -21.08
C HIS A 50 5.41 -21.33 -19.54
N ALA A 51 6.03 -22.28 -18.82
CA ALA A 51 5.98 -22.35 -17.36
C ALA A 51 6.67 -21.18 -16.60
N GLY A 52 7.60 -20.44 -17.23
CA GLY A 52 8.34 -19.38 -16.53
C GLY A 52 7.62 -18.03 -16.42
N ARG A 53 6.71 -17.74 -17.38
CA ARG A 53 5.97 -16.47 -17.45
C ARG A 53 4.93 -16.40 -16.34
N ASP A 54 4.18 -17.49 -16.16
CA ASP A 54 3.06 -17.55 -15.21
C ASP A 54 3.55 -17.38 -13.76
N LEU A 55 4.66 -18.02 -13.38
CA LEU A 55 5.18 -17.91 -12.01
C LEU A 55 5.62 -16.48 -11.65
N SER A 56 6.38 -15.80 -12.51
CA SER A 56 6.83 -14.43 -12.23
C SER A 56 5.65 -13.45 -12.17
N PHE A 57 4.65 -13.67 -13.04
CA PHE A 57 3.40 -12.92 -13.04
C PHE A 57 2.64 -13.10 -11.71
N TRP A 58 2.41 -14.34 -11.28
CA TRP A 58 1.69 -14.64 -10.03
C TRP A 58 2.42 -14.09 -8.81
N ILE A 59 3.76 -14.15 -8.78
CA ILE A 59 4.54 -13.55 -7.69
C ILE A 59 4.39 -12.02 -7.70
N GLY A 60 4.48 -11.36 -8.86
CA GLY A 60 4.27 -9.91 -8.98
C GLY A 60 2.88 -9.48 -8.48
N VAL A 61 1.83 -10.21 -8.90
CA VAL A 61 0.45 -10.02 -8.43
C VAL A 61 0.34 -10.20 -6.92
N ALA A 62 0.99 -11.23 -6.35
CA ALA A 62 0.98 -11.46 -4.90
C ALA A 62 1.60 -10.29 -4.11
N PHE A 63 2.69 -9.70 -4.61
CA PHE A 63 3.30 -8.51 -4.00
C PHE A 63 2.40 -7.27 -4.08
N ILE A 64 1.73 -7.05 -5.21
CA ILE A 64 0.78 -5.95 -5.38
C ILE A 64 -0.43 -6.16 -4.44
N ALA A 65 -0.97 -7.37 -4.38
CA ALA A 65 -2.06 -7.71 -3.47
C ALA A 65 -1.66 -7.51 -2.00
N LEU A 66 -0.46 -7.93 -1.62
CA LEU A 66 0.08 -7.70 -0.27
C LEU A 66 0.20 -6.20 0.04
N ALA A 67 0.68 -5.40 -0.92
CA ALA A 67 0.75 -3.94 -0.77
C ALA A 67 -0.63 -3.33 -0.50
N LEU A 68 -1.66 -3.75 -1.25
CA LEU A 68 -3.04 -3.30 -1.07
C LEU A 68 -3.60 -3.66 0.32
N VAL A 69 -3.32 -4.88 0.79
CA VAL A 69 -3.72 -5.33 2.13
C VAL A 69 -3.05 -4.48 3.20
N VAL A 70 -1.74 -4.25 3.09
CA VAL A 70 -0.96 -3.43 4.03
C VAL A 70 -1.46 -1.99 4.07
N MET A 71 -1.73 -1.38 2.91
CA MET A 71 -2.27 -0.01 2.83
C MET A 71 -3.69 0.08 3.41
N SER A 72 -4.54 -0.90 3.12
CA SER A 72 -5.90 -0.97 3.68
C SER A 72 -5.86 -1.11 5.21
N PHE A 73 -4.98 -1.96 5.72
CA PHE A 73 -4.76 -2.12 7.15
C PHE A 73 -4.29 -0.81 7.81
N SER A 74 -3.39 -0.08 7.15
CA SER A 74 -2.92 1.23 7.60
C SER A 74 -4.06 2.26 7.77
N ILE A 75 -4.97 2.31 6.79
CA ILE A 75 -6.16 3.16 6.86
C ILE A 75 -7.01 2.76 8.08
N VAL A 76 -7.31 1.47 8.26
CA VAL A 76 -8.12 0.98 9.38
C VAL A 76 -7.47 1.29 10.73
N GLN A 77 -6.16 1.07 10.84
CA GLN A 77 -5.39 1.37 12.05
C GLN A 77 -5.45 2.86 12.39
N PHE A 78 -5.25 3.74 11.42
CA PHE A 78 -5.35 5.18 11.62
C PHE A 78 -6.78 5.62 12.00
N ARG A 79 -7.84 5.03 11.41
CA ARG A 79 -9.23 5.26 11.84
C ARG A 79 -9.45 4.86 13.30
N ARG A 80 -8.92 3.71 13.71
CA ARG A 80 -9.06 3.22 15.09
C ARG A 80 -8.40 4.20 16.07
N VAL A 81 -7.19 4.68 15.75
CA VAL A 81 -6.48 5.67 16.57
C VAL A 81 -7.22 7.01 16.60
N LEU A 82 -7.74 7.48 15.47
CA LEU A 82 -8.56 8.70 15.40
C LEU A 82 -9.83 8.62 16.25
N ARG A 83 -10.48 7.45 16.32
CA ARG A 83 -11.67 7.25 17.16
C ARG A 83 -11.37 7.26 18.67
N THR A 84 -10.14 6.98 19.05
CA THR A 84 -9.71 7.00 20.47
C THR A 84 -9.21 8.37 20.93
N LEU A 85 -8.88 9.27 20.01
CA LEU A 85 -8.36 10.60 20.30
C LEU A 85 -9.49 11.57 20.69
N LYS A 86 -9.25 12.41 21.69
CA LYS A 86 -10.17 13.47 22.13
C LYS A 86 -10.02 14.71 21.23
N PRO A 87 -11.07 15.56 21.09
CA PRO A 87 -11.02 16.77 20.27
C PRO A 87 -9.90 17.76 20.64
N VAL A 88 -9.40 17.71 21.88
CA VAL A 88 -8.32 18.57 22.38
C VAL A 88 -6.92 18.18 21.87
N GLU A 89 -6.77 16.94 21.37
CA GLU A 89 -5.49 16.40 20.89
C GLU A 89 -5.24 16.68 19.40
N ILE A 90 -6.27 17.18 18.69
CA ILE A 90 -6.20 17.52 17.27
C ILE A 90 -5.98 19.02 17.13
N PRO A 91 -4.86 19.49 16.56
CA PRO A 91 -4.64 20.92 16.35
C PRO A 91 -5.77 21.52 15.49
N ALA A 92 -6.31 22.67 15.89
CA ALA A 92 -7.57 23.27 15.40
C ALA A 92 -7.64 23.63 13.89
N ARG A 93 -6.62 23.29 13.09
CA ARG A 93 -6.59 23.48 11.62
C ARG A 93 -5.91 22.34 10.86
N TYR A 94 -5.62 21.22 11.50
CA TYR A 94 -4.85 20.15 10.86
C TYR A 94 -5.71 19.29 9.93
N CYS A 95 -5.29 19.12 8.68
CA CYS A 95 -5.96 18.28 7.69
C CYS A 95 -5.67 16.79 7.95
N THR A 96 -6.43 16.18 8.86
CA THR A 96 -6.33 14.75 9.20
C THR A 96 -6.68 13.82 8.03
N TRP A 97 -7.35 14.33 6.99
CA TRP A 97 -7.82 13.56 5.84
C TRP A 97 -6.75 13.32 4.77
N ALA A 98 -5.69 14.15 4.71
CA ALA A 98 -4.73 14.12 3.59
C ALA A 98 -3.96 12.80 3.50
N GLY A 99 -3.42 12.30 4.63
CA GLY A 99 -2.72 11.01 4.65
C GLY A 99 -3.62 9.82 4.32
N MET A 100 -4.90 9.92 4.71
CA MET A 100 -5.92 8.93 4.36
C MET A 100 -6.27 8.94 2.89
N ALA A 101 -6.46 10.13 2.31
CA ALA A 101 -6.75 10.30 0.89
C ALA A 101 -5.60 9.78 0.03
N MET A 102 -4.35 9.99 0.45
CA MET A 102 -3.18 9.46 -0.24
C MET A 102 -3.12 7.92 -0.21
N ASN A 103 -3.33 7.28 0.95
CA ASN A 103 -3.37 5.81 0.98
C ASN A 103 -4.55 5.27 0.18
N LEU A 104 -5.72 5.93 0.24
CA LEU A 104 -6.89 5.53 -0.52
C LEU A 104 -6.64 5.64 -2.04
N SER A 105 -6.03 6.73 -2.51
CA SER A 105 -5.72 6.90 -3.92
C SER A 105 -4.77 5.81 -4.43
N VAL A 106 -3.73 5.45 -3.66
CA VAL A 106 -2.82 4.36 -4.05
C VAL A 106 -3.54 3.02 -4.06
N VAL A 107 -4.42 2.74 -3.09
CA VAL A 107 -5.23 1.51 -3.08
C VAL A 107 -6.16 1.44 -4.30
N THR A 108 -6.83 2.54 -4.64
CA THR A 108 -7.71 2.62 -5.82
C THR A 108 -6.93 2.41 -7.11
N LEU A 109 -5.78 3.07 -7.27
CA LEU A 109 -4.91 2.91 -8.44
C LEU A 109 -4.36 1.48 -8.54
N GLY A 110 -3.99 0.86 -7.42
CA GLY A 110 -3.52 -0.51 -7.40
C GLY A 110 -4.58 -1.56 -7.72
N LEU A 111 -5.82 -1.35 -7.26
CA LEU A 111 -6.96 -2.18 -7.66
C LEU A 111 -7.24 -2.03 -9.15
N ALA A 112 -7.19 -0.81 -9.68
CA ALA A 112 -7.32 -0.57 -11.12
C ALA A 112 -6.20 -1.26 -11.91
N LEU A 113 -4.96 -1.21 -11.43
CA LEU A 113 -3.82 -1.91 -12.03
C LEU A 113 -4.04 -3.43 -12.04
N LEU A 114 -4.49 -4.02 -10.93
CA LEU A 114 -4.80 -5.46 -10.89
C LEU A 114 -5.92 -5.82 -11.86
N ALA A 115 -7.01 -5.04 -11.90
CA ALA A 115 -8.11 -5.27 -12.82
C ALA A 115 -7.65 -5.19 -14.29
N TYR A 116 -6.80 -4.21 -14.62
CA TYR A 116 -6.19 -4.08 -15.95
C TYR A 116 -5.34 -5.31 -16.28
N LEU A 117 -4.46 -5.71 -15.37
CA LEU A 117 -3.58 -6.88 -15.56
C LEU A 117 -4.37 -8.18 -15.76
N PHE A 118 -5.48 -8.36 -15.03
CA PHE A 118 -6.39 -9.49 -15.21
C PHE A 118 -7.20 -9.43 -16.51
N SER A 119 -7.44 -8.23 -17.06
CA SER A 119 -8.11 -8.08 -18.35
C SER A 119 -7.20 -8.35 -19.55
N GLU A 120 -5.88 -8.28 -19.34
CA GLU A 120 -4.84 -8.53 -20.35
C GLU A 120 -4.36 -9.99 -20.40
N LEU A 121 -4.79 -10.81 -19.41
CA LEU A 121 -4.62 -12.27 -19.35
C LEU A 121 -5.60 -12.98 -20.28
#